data_AF-A0A3R9MMI2-F1
#
_entry.id   AF-A0A3R9MMI2-F1
#
_cell.length_a   1.000
_cell.length_b   1.000
_cell.length_c   1.000
_cell.angle_alpha   90.00
_cell.angle_beta   90.00
_cell.angle_gamma   90.00
#
_symmetry.space_group_name_H-M   'P 1'
#
loop_
_entity.id
_entity.type
_entity.pdbx_description
1 polymer ?
#
loop_
_entity_poly.entity_id
_entity_poly.type
_entity_poly.pdbx_seq_one_letter_code
_entity_poly.pdbx_strand_id
1 'polypeptide(L)'
;MQISDAEWQVMKIIWMQGEQTSTDLIRVLAERFDWSKSTIQTLLARLVEKECLTRKKEGKSFVYSALLTLDQSRDLLVQDIKDKVCSRRIKNLLADLIAECDFTQADLEDLEAVISEKKSSAVTEVKCNCM
;
A
#
# COMPACT_ATOMS: atom_id res chain seq x y z
N MET A 1 6.09 -11.28 1.09
CA MET A 1 4.91 -11.22 0.21
C MET A 1 4.99 -9.93 -0.59
N GLN A 2 4.92 -9.96 -1.93
CA GLN A 2 4.98 -8.74 -2.74
C GLN A 2 3.66 -8.47 -3.44
N ILE A 3 3.19 -7.23 -3.29
CA ILE A 3 2.01 -6.69 -3.96
C ILE A 3 2.53 -5.79 -5.08
N SER A 4 2.17 -6.11 -6.32
CA SER A 4 2.52 -5.31 -7.49
C SER A 4 1.74 -4.00 -7.54
N ASP A 5 2.22 -3.03 -8.31
CA ASP A 5 1.57 -1.72 -8.42
C ASP A 5 0.11 -1.82 -8.89
N ALA A 6 -0.18 -2.71 -9.83
CA ALA A 6 -1.55 -2.95 -10.29
C ALA A 6 -2.44 -3.55 -9.18
N GLU A 7 -1.90 -4.49 -8.40
CA GLU A 7 -2.61 -5.06 -7.24
C GLU A 7 -2.85 -4.01 -6.15
N TRP A 8 -1.91 -3.09 -5.94
CA TRP A 8 -2.07 -1.96 -5.01
C TRP A 8 -3.22 -1.04 -5.40
N GLN A 9 -3.41 -0.76 -6.69
CA GLN A 9 -4.53 0.07 -7.16
C GLN A 9 -5.89 -0.59 -6.88
N VAL A 10 -5.98 -1.91 -7.06
CA VAL A 10 -7.18 -2.69 -6.72
C VAL A 10 -7.48 -2.60 -5.22
N MET A 11 -6.46 -2.77 -4.37
CA MET A 11 -6.63 -2.67 -2.91
C MET A 11 -7.07 -1.26 -2.47
N LYS A 12 -6.51 -0.19 -3.05
CA LYS A 12 -6.92 1.19 -2.77
C LYS A 12 -8.42 1.41 -2.99
N ILE A 13 -8.98 0.88 -4.08
CA ILE A 13 -10.41 1.03 -4.35
C ILE A 13 -11.26 0.30 -3.30
N ILE A 14 -10.89 -0.92 -2.93
CA ILE A 14 -11.62 -1.71 -1.92
C ILE A 14 -11.49 -1.07 -0.52
N TRP A 15 -10.34 -0.54 -0.13
CA TRP A 15 -10.21 0.17 1.15
C TRP A 15 -11.05 1.45 1.21
N MET A 16 -11.13 2.21 0.12
CA MET A 16 -11.91 3.45 0.08
C MET A 16 -13.43 3.19 0.01
N GLN A 17 -13.85 2.16 -0.73
CA GLN A 17 -15.28 1.92 -1.03
C GLN A 17 -15.89 0.79 -0.20
N GLY A 18 -15.11 0.10 0.64
CA GLY A 18 -15.54 -1.07 1.40
C GLY A 18 -15.73 -2.31 0.54
N GLU A 19 -16.59 -3.23 0.98
CA GLU A 19 -16.86 -4.46 0.23
C GLU A 19 -17.51 -4.15 -1.12
N GLN A 20 -17.03 -4.79 -2.20
CA GLN A 20 -17.47 -4.50 -3.56
C GLN A 20 -17.81 -5.78 -4.32
N THR A 21 -18.84 -5.72 -5.16
CA THR A 21 -19.15 -6.84 -6.06
C THR A 21 -18.09 -6.94 -7.16
N SER A 22 -17.89 -8.15 -7.69
CA SER A 22 -16.99 -8.38 -8.83
C SER A 22 -17.36 -7.51 -10.03
N THR A 23 -18.65 -7.24 -10.24
CA THR A 23 -19.14 -6.47 -11.38
C THR A 23 -18.84 -4.98 -11.24
N ASP A 24 -19.11 -4.42 -10.05
CA ASP A 24 -18.84 -3.00 -9.78
C ASP A 24 -17.34 -2.73 -9.77
N LEU A 25 -16.56 -3.61 -9.13
CA LEU A 25 -15.12 -3.47 -9.08
C LEU A 25 -14.47 -3.56 -10.47
N ILE A 26 -14.94 -4.49 -11.33
CA ILE A 26 -14.49 -4.57 -12.72
C ILE A 26 -14.83 -3.30 -13.49
N ARG A 27 -16.05 -2.75 -13.32
CA ARG A 27 -16.45 -1.51 -13.99
C ARG A 27 -15.54 -0.34 -13.59
N VAL A 28 -15.36 -0.11 -12.29
CA VAL A 28 -14.55 0.99 -11.76
C VAL A 28 -13.08 0.88 -12.21
N LEU A 29 -12.51 -0.34 -12.17
CA LEU A 29 -11.13 -0.56 -12.58
C LEU A 29 -10.92 -0.43 -14.09
N ALA A 30 -11.88 -0.91 -14.90
CA ALA A 30 -11.83 -0.74 -16.34
C ALA A 30 -11.93 0.75 -16.74
N GLU A 31 -12.84 1.51 -16.11
CA GLU A 31 -13.00 2.93 -16.38
C GLU A 31 -11.78 3.77 -15.96
N ARG A 32 -11.13 3.45 -14.83
CA ARG A 32 -10.00 4.23 -14.31
C ARG A 32 -8.65 3.89 -14.94
N PHE A 33 -8.44 2.63 -15.32
CA PHE A 33 -7.12 2.13 -15.72
C PHE A 33 -7.08 1.47 -17.11
N ASP A 34 -8.21 1.45 -17.83
CA ASP A 34 -8.38 0.81 -19.15
C ASP A 34 -7.98 -0.68 -19.16
N TRP A 35 -8.17 -1.36 -18.03
CA TRP A 35 -7.85 -2.77 -17.91
C TRP A 35 -8.97 -3.65 -18.43
N SER A 36 -8.58 -4.71 -19.15
CA SER A 36 -9.52 -5.74 -19.58
C SER A 36 -10.13 -6.48 -18.39
N LYS A 37 -11.35 -7.00 -18.56
CA LYS A 37 -12.03 -7.83 -17.56
C LYS A 37 -11.19 -9.02 -17.10
N SER A 38 -10.48 -9.68 -18.02
CA SER A 38 -9.63 -10.84 -17.69
C SER A 38 -8.43 -10.42 -16.84
N THR A 39 -7.79 -9.29 -17.15
CA THR A 39 -6.69 -8.72 -16.34
C THR A 39 -7.14 -8.48 -14.91
N ILE A 40 -8.29 -7.82 -14.72
CA ILE A 40 -8.84 -7.53 -13.40
C ILE A 40 -9.15 -8.82 -12.63
N GLN A 41 -9.76 -9.81 -13.29
CA GLN A 41 -10.03 -11.11 -12.67
C GLN A 41 -8.75 -11.83 -12.21
N THR A 42 -7.68 -11.77 -13.01
CA THR A 42 -6.38 -12.33 -12.63
C THR A 42 -5.78 -11.59 -11.44
N LEU A 43 -5.84 -10.25 -11.40
CA LEU A 43 -5.36 -9.46 -10.25
C LEU A 43 -6.13 -9.82 -8.97
N LEU A 44 -7.46 -9.93 -9.05
CA LEU A 44 -8.31 -10.32 -7.92
C LEU A 44 -8.01 -11.75 -7.44
N ALA A 45 -7.80 -12.70 -8.34
CA ALA A 45 -7.44 -14.05 -7.98
C ALA A 45 -6.09 -14.10 -7.23
N ARG A 46 -5.07 -13.41 -7.76
CA ARG A 46 -3.75 -13.31 -7.11
C ARG A 46 -3.82 -12.65 -5.74
N LEU A 47 -4.62 -11.59 -5.60
CA LEU A 47 -4.82 -10.92 -4.32
C LEU A 47 -5.53 -11.82 -3.28
N VAL A 48 -6.44 -12.69 -3.72
CA VAL A 48 -7.05 -13.69 -2.84
C VAL A 48 -6.07 -14.79 -2.47
N GLU A 49 -5.26 -15.27 -3.42
CA GLU A 49 -4.19 -16.26 -3.15
C GLU A 49 -3.13 -15.73 -2.19
N LYS A 50 -2.84 -14.42 -2.25
CA LYS A 50 -1.94 -13.71 -1.33
C LYS A 50 -2.60 -13.36 0.00
N GLU A 51 -3.84 -13.77 0.25
CA GLU A 51 -4.58 -13.43 1.48
C GLU A 51 -4.70 -11.90 1.71
N CYS A 52 -4.59 -11.10 0.65
CA CYS A 52 -4.79 -9.65 0.70
C CYS A 52 -6.29 -9.31 0.66
N LEU A 53 -7.05 -10.09 -0.10
CA LEU A 53 -8.50 -9.97 -0.25
C LEU A 53 -9.16 -11.29 0.13
N THR A 54 -10.40 -11.21 0.59
CA THR A 54 -11.30 -12.35 0.64
C THR A 54 -12.39 -12.20 -0.39
N ARG A 55 -12.99 -13.32 -0.79
CA ARG A 55 -14.18 -13.32 -1.64
C ARG A 55 -15.27 -14.19 -1.03
N LYS A 56 -16.50 -13.69 -1.03
CA LYS A 56 -17.69 -14.42 -0.62
C LYS A 56 -18.62 -14.56 -1.81
N LYS A 57 -19.19 -15.74 -2.00
CA LYS A 57 -20.23 -15.94 -3.02
C LYS A 57 -21.56 -15.40 -2.48
N GLU A 58 -22.17 -14.50 -3.23
CA GLU A 58 -23.48 -13.93 -2.91
C GLU A 58 -24.39 -14.07 -4.14
N GLY A 59 -25.29 -15.06 -4.08
CA GLY A 59 -26.14 -15.43 -5.22
C GLY A 59 -25.32 -15.86 -6.45
N LYS A 60 -25.41 -15.07 -7.52
CA LYS A 60 -24.71 -15.28 -8.80
C LYS A 60 -23.38 -14.51 -8.90
N SER A 61 -23.05 -13.69 -7.90
CA SER A 61 -21.89 -12.80 -7.91
C SER A 61 -20.91 -13.16 -6.79
N PHE A 62 -19.71 -12.60 -6.89
CA PHE A 62 -18.73 -12.62 -5.80
C PHE A 62 -18.62 -11.21 -5.23
N VAL A 63 -18.55 -11.12 -3.91
CA VAL A 63 -18.23 -9.90 -3.17
C VAL A 63 -16.81 -10.02 -2.67
N TYR A 64 -16.00 -9.00 -2.90
CA TYR A 64 -14.62 -8.90 -2.46
C TYR A 64 -14.51 -7.91 -1.31
N SER A 65 -13.74 -8.27 -0.30
CA SER A 65 -13.42 -7.38 0.81
C SER A 65 -11.95 -7.48 1.19
N ALA A 66 -11.42 -6.39 1.75
CA ALA A 66 -10.03 -6.33 2.19
C ALA A 66 -9.87 -7.21 3.44
N LEU A 67 -9.01 -8.22 3.35
CA LEU A 67 -8.60 -8.99 4.52
C LEU A 67 -7.46 -8.28 5.26
N LEU A 68 -6.63 -7.56 4.51
CA LEU A 68 -5.52 -6.80 5.04
C LEU A 68 -5.97 -5.38 5.43
N THR A 69 -5.71 -4.98 6.67
CA THR A 69 -6.06 -3.64 7.15
C THR A 69 -5.14 -2.57 6.55
N LEU A 70 -5.57 -1.31 6.61
CA LEU A 70 -4.77 -0.16 6.17
C LEU A 70 -3.45 -0.05 6.96
N ASP A 71 -3.45 -0.38 8.25
CA ASP A 71 -2.23 -0.45 9.06
C ASP A 71 -1.30 -1.59 8.63
N GLN A 72 -1.85 -2.78 8.36
CA GLN A 72 -1.04 -3.90 7.86
C GLN A 72 -0.45 -3.58 6.48
N SER A 73 -1.16 -2.82 5.64
CA SER A 73 -0.63 -2.43 4.32
C SER A 73 0.46 -1.38 4.44
N ARG A 74 0.33 -0.44 5.38
CA ARG A 74 1.41 0.49 5.75
C ARG A 74 2.66 -0.29 6.16
N ASP A 75 2.52 -1.28 7.03
CA ASP A 75 3.66 -2.05 7.52
C ASP A 75 4.34 -2.84 6.39
N LEU A 76 3.57 -3.41 5.47
CA LEU A 76 4.10 -4.05 4.26
C LEU A 76 4.86 -3.05 3.37
N LEU A 77 4.33 -1.84 3.18
CA LEU A 77 4.97 -0.80 2.39
C LEU A 77 6.28 -0.32 3.04
N VAL A 78 6.30 -0.18 4.36
CA VAL A 78 7.52 0.16 5.11
C VAL A 78 8.58 -0.93 4.95
N GLN A 79 8.20 -2.22 4.98
CA GLN A 79 9.14 -3.32 4.73
C GLN A 79 9.65 -3.30 3.28
N ASP A 80 8.76 -3.13 2.30
CA ASP A 80 9.14 -3.09 0.90
C ASP A 80 10.08 -1.92 0.57
N ILE A 81 9.88 -0.75 1.20
CA ILE A 81 10.82 0.38 1.11
C ILE A 81 12.18 0.02 1.71
N LYS A 82 12.22 -0.64 2.89
CA LYS A 82 13.48 -1.08 3.51
C LYS A 82 14.26 -2.06 2.64
N ASP A 83 13.54 -2.94 1.94
CA ASP A 83 14.13 -3.96 1.07
C ASP A 83 14.60 -3.37 -0.27
N LYS A 84 13.85 -2.43 -0.84
CA LYS A 84 14.15 -1.84 -2.16
C LYS A 84 15.10 -0.65 -2.11
N VAL A 85 15.14 0.09 -1.00
CA VAL A 85 15.91 1.33 -0.87
C VAL A 85 17.13 1.12 -0.01
N CYS A 86 18.29 1.56 -0.51
CA CYS A 86 19.53 1.59 0.25
C CYS A 86 19.33 2.32 1.59
N SER A 87 19.73 1.70 2.70
CA SER A 87 19.65 2.29 4.05
C SER A 87 20.29 3.68 4.13
N ARG A 88 21.32 3.97 3.34
CA ARG A 88 21.99 5.29 3.28
C ARG A 88 21.20 6.35 2.54
N ARG A 89 20.24 5.95 1.69
CA ARG A 89 19.41 6.85 0.86
C ARG A 89 18.00 7.06 1.42
N ILE A 90 17.58 6.30 2.43
CA ILE A 90 16.24 6.45 3.07
C ILE A 90 15.97 7.89 3.50
N LYS A 91 16.97 8.59 4.05
CA LYS A 91 16.82 10.00 4.47
C LYS A 91 16.42 10.93 3.31
N ASN A 92 16.90 10.66 2.10
CA ASN A 92 16.58 11.47 0.93
C ASN A 92 15.15 11.20 0.49
N LEU A 93 14.74 9.93 0.43
CA LEU A 93 13.36 9.56 0.13
C LEU A 93 12.36 10.19 1.10
N LEU A 94 12.67 10.18 2.41
CA LEU A 94 11.81 10.84 3.41
C LEU A 94 11.73 12.35 3.18
N ALA A 95 12.84 13.00 2.86
CA ALA A 95 12.85 14.44 2.58
C ALA A 95 12.02 14.78 1.33
N ASP A 96 12.15 13.98 0.27
CA ASP A 96 11.38 14.15 -0.97
C ASP A 96 9.87 13.97 -0.71
N LEU A 97 9.48 12.96 0.08
CA LEU A 97 8.08 12.73 0.46
C LEU A 97 7.49 13.87 1.29
N ILE A 98 8.25 14.42 2.25
CA ILE A 98 7.81 15.57 3.06
C ILE A 98 7.63 16.81 2.18
N ALA A 99 8.47 16.98 1.16
CA ALA A 99 8.40 18.15 0.27
C ALA A 99 7.28 18.04 -0.78
N GLU A 100 6.95 16.83 -1.25
CA GLU A 100 5.98 16.61 -2.34
C GLU A 100 4.54 16.38 -1.86
N CYS A 101 4.34 15.93 -0.61
CA CYS A 101 3.01 15.65 -0.08
C CYS A 101 2.46 16.83 0.75
N ASP A 102 1.14 16.97 0.76
CA ASP A 102 0.45 17.93 1.62
C ASP A 102 0.41 17.42 3.06
N PHE A 103 0.75 18.29 4.02
CA PHE A 103 0.67 18.03 5.46
C PHE A 103 -0.05 19.18 6.16
N THR A 104 -0.83 18.86 7.18
CA THR A 104 -1.29 19.86 8.12
C THR A 104 -0.18 20.22 9.11
N GLN A 105 -0.34 21.35 9.79
CA GLN A 105 0.58 21.75 10.86
C GLN A 105 0.67 20.68 11.97
N ALA A 106 -0.47 20.06 12.32
CA ALA A 106 -0.51 18.98 13.30
C ALA A 106 0.26 17.73 12.84
N ASP A 107 0.15 17.37 11.56
CA ASP A 107 0.90 16.23 11.00
C ASP A 107 2.42 16.46 11.09
N LEU A 108 2.88 17.69 10.82
CA LEU A 108 4.30 18.04 10.93
C LEU A 108 4.78 18.02 12.38
N GLU A 109 3.96 18.49 13.33
CA GLU A 109 4.27 18.43 14.77
C GLU A 109 4.40 16.98 15.27
N ASP A 110 3.50 16.10 14.85
CA ASP A 110 3.56 14.67 15.16
C ASP A 110 4.82 14.02 14.57
N LEU A 111 5.19 14.36 13.33
CA LEU A 111 6.42 13.88 12.69
C LEU A 111 7.68 14.38 13.40
N GLU A 112 7.71 15.64 13.84
CA GLU A 112 8.82 16.20 14.62
C GLU A 112 9.00 15.48 15.96
N ALA A 113 7.90 15.10 16.62
CA ALA A 113 7.95 14.32 17.85
C ALA A 113 8.61 12.95 17.61
N VAL A 114 8.21 12.24 16.54
CA VAL A 114 8.80 10.94 16.17
C VAL A 114 10.30 11.07 15.87
N ILE A 115 10.72 12.12 15.13
CA ILE A 115 12.13 12.37 14.83
C ILE A 115 12.91 12.66 16.13
N SER A 116 12.31 13.44 17.04
CA SER A 116 12.93 13.82 18.30
C SER A 116 13.15 12.61 19.22
N GLU A 117 12.18 11.71 19.31
CA GLU A 117 12.34 10.44 20.02
C GLU A 117 13.45 9.59 19.38
N LYS A 118 13.49 9.54 18.04
CA LYS A 118 14.48 8.73 17.32
C LYS A 118 15.92 9.21 17.52
N LYS A 119 16.15 10.52 17.69
CA LYS A 119 17.49 11.10 17.93
C LYS A 119 18.20 10.45 19.12
N SER A 120 17.47 10.05 20.17
CA SER A 120 18.03 9.40 21.37
C SER A 120 18.62 8.02 21.09
N SER A 121 18.22 7.36 19.99
CA SER A 121 18.73 6.05 19.56
C SER A 121 19.45 6.11 18.22
N ALA A 122 19.89 7.30 17.81
CA ALA A 122 20.57 7.50 16.53
C ALA A 122 21.95 6.83 16.53
N VAL A 123 22.26 6.16 15.43
CA VAL A 123 23.58 5.55 15.20
C VAL A 123 24.53 6.56 14.54
N THR A 124 25.81 6.49 14.86
CA THR A 124 26.84 7.37 14.30
C THR A 124 27.06 7.17 12.80
N GLU A 125 26.84 5.94 12.30
CA GLU A 125 26.94 5.63 10.87
C GLU A 125 25.86 4.63 10.45
N VAL A 126 25.22 4.88 9.30
CA VAL A 126 24.29 3.94 8.66
C VAL A 126 25.06 3.07 7.67
N LYS A 127 25.08 1.76 7.93
CA LYS A 127 25.68 0.76 7.02
C LYS A 127 24.83 0.61 5.76
N CYS A 128 25.50 0.45 4.62
CA CYS A 128 24.86 0.11 3.35
C CYS A 128 24.37 -1.34 3.40
N ASN A 129 23.18 -1.60 2.84
CA ASN A 129 22.56 -2.92 2.70
C ASN A 129 22.40 -3.35 1.23
N CYS A 130 23.10 -2.71 0.29
CA CYS A 130 22.99 -3.01 -1.15
C CYS A 130 23.92 -4.13 -1.63
N MET A 131 24.61 -4.81 -0.72
CA MET A 131 25.50 -5.94 -1.01
C MET A 131 25.00 -7.18 -0.27
#